data_AF-A0A1M3N5M9-F1
#
_entry.id   AF-A0A1M3N5M9-F1
#
_cell.length_a   1.000
_cell.length_b   1.000
_cell.length_c   1.000
_cell.angle_alpha   90.00
_cell.angle_beta   90.00
_cell.angle_gamma   90.00
#
_symmetry.space_group_name_H-M   'P 1'
#
loop_
_entity.id
_entity.type
_entity.pdbx_description
1 polymer ?
#
loop_
_entity_poly.entity_id
_entity_poly.type
_entity_poly.pdbx_seq_one_letter_code
_entity_poly.pdbx_strand_id
1 'polypeptide(L)'
;MTVGSLGRSGLVASFVALAVLAGCDGAERRDAASVVTAVARFRSADNASTPAMVEALKATPCTAFDVCKTRDDCVATGEATAKALRLKTEVEQGLGALEKGTLAKDSPEAQELPKKLDEAERLLKQGHEGLAKCDEQVQALKRKHRI
;
A
#
# COMPACT_ATOMS: atom_id res chain seq x y z
N MET A 1 -34.80 74.19 6.54
CA MET A 1 -33.41 74.56 6.17
C MET A 1 -32.87 73.48 5.25
N THR A 2 -32.28 73.92 4.15
CA THR A 2 -31.89 73.21 2.94
C THR A 2 -30.45 72.69 2.99
N VAL A 3 -30.23 71.53 2.35
CA VAL A 3 -29.06 71.09 1.55
C VAL A 3 -27.74 70.70 2.26
N GLY A 4 -27.23 69.52 1.86
CA GLY A 4 -25.82 69.08 1.89
C GLY A 4 -25.73 67.61 2.31
N SER A 5 -25.03 66.67 1.68
CA SER A 5 -24.10 66.67 0.55
C SER A 5 -23.90 65.19 0.11
N LEU A 6 -23.70 64.93 -1.19
CA LEU A 6 -23.32 63.61 -1.71
C LEU A 6 -21.90 63.23 -1.27
N GLY A 7 -21.74 62.09 -0.61
CA GLY A 7 -20.45 61.46 -0.30
C GLY A 7 -20.30 60.12 -1.01
N ARG A 8 -19.67 60.14 -2.18
CA ARG A 8 -19.33 59.01 -3.05
C ARG A 8 -17.93 58.52 -2.67
N SER A 9 -17.79 57.34 -2.07
CA SER A 9 -16.54 56.56 -1.91
C SER A 9 -16.96 55.20 -1.39
N GLY A 10 -16.94 54.11 -2.15
CA GLY A 10 -15.81 53.61 -2.92
C GLY A 10 -15.49 52.23 -2.36
N LEU A 11 -16.00 51.19 -3.02
CA LEU A 11 -15.74 49.77 -2.75
C LEU A 11 -14.27 49.53 -2.38
N VAL A 12 -13.99 49.02 -1.18
CA VAL A 12 -12.69 48.42 -0.85
C VAL A 12 -12.84 46.91 -0.81
N ALA A 13 -12.69 46.35 -2.01
CA ALA A 13 -12.09 45.06 -2.35
C ALA A 13 -11.89 44.02 -1.23
N SER A 14 -12.76 43.01 -1.21
CA SER A 14 -12.43 41.65 -0.80
C SER A 14 -11.38 41.08 -1.77
N PHE A 15 -10.12 40.95 -1.36
CA PHE A 15 -9.08 40.28 -2.15
C PHE A 15 -7.97 39.71 -1.26
N VAL A 16 -8.23 38.63 -0.50
CA VAL A 16 -7.18 37.73 0.00
C VAL A 16 -7.72 36.30 0.09
N ALA A 17 -7.86 35.60 -1.04
CA ALA A 17 -8.16 34.17 -1.06
C ALA A 17 -7.70 33.49 -2.36
N LEU A 18 -6.42 33.67 -2.75
CA LEU A 18 -5.90 33.12 -4.00
C LEU A 18 -4.45 32.58 -3.93
N ALA A 19 -4.00 32.17 -2.74
CA ALA A 19 -2.64 31.62 -2.53
C ALA A 19 -2.58 30.15 -2.09
N VAL A 20 -3.68 29.37 -2.16
CA VAL A 20 -3.69 27.97 -1.67
C VAL A 20 -3.46 26.93 -2.78
N LEU A 21 -3.57 27.30 -4.06
CA LEU A 21 -3.53 26.32 -5.17
C LEU A 21 -2.12 25.91 -5.63
N ALA A 22 -1.05 26.62 -5.23
CA ALA A 22 0.33 26.25 -5.60
C ALA A 22 0.97 25.20 -4.66
N GLY A 23 0.32 24.88 -3.52
CA GLY A 23 0.84 23.93 -2.53
C GLY A 23 0.35 22.48 -2.71
N CYS A 24 -0.74 22.26 -3.44
CA CYS A 24 -1.36 20.92 -3.58
C CYS A 24 -0.53 20.00 -4.47
N ASP A 25 0.01 20.51 -5.60
CA ASP A 25 0.82 19.73 -6.54
C ASP A 25 2.10 19.15 -5.87
N GLY A 26 2.70 19.94 -4.98
CA GLY A 26 3.87 19.51 -4.21
C GLY A 26 3.56 18.46 -3.13
N ALA A 27 2.33 18.40 -2.63
CA ALA A 27 1.91 17.39 -1.65
C ALA A 27 1.65 16.05 -2.36
N GLU A 28 0.89 16.05 -3.46
CA GLU A 28 0.60 14.82 -4.22
C GLU A 28 1.87 14.17 -4.77
N ARG A 29 2.82 14.97 -5.27
CA ARG A 29 4.12 14.45 -5.73
C ARG A 29 4.93 13.82 -4.60
N ARG A 30 4.89 14.39 -3.39
CA ARG A 30 5.59 13.83 -2.21
C ARG A 30 4.94 12.51 -1.79
N ASP A 31 3.62 12.43 -1.77
CA ASP A 31 2.89 11.20 -1.49
C ASP A 31 3.23 10.12 -2.52
N ALA A 32 3.21 10.46 -3.81
CA ALA A 32 3.59 9.54 -4.89
C ALA A 32 5.02 9.02 -4.74
N ALA A 33 5.99 9.90 -4.46
CA ALA A 33 7.38 9.51 -4.22
C ALA A 33 7.52 8.58 -2.99
N SER A 34 6.76 8.85 -1.93
CA SER A 34 6.72 8.02 -0.72
C SER A 34 6.20 6.62 -1.03
N VAL A 35 5.05 6.51 -1.70
CA VAL A 35 4.45 5.22 -2.11
C VAL A 35 5.37 4.46 -3.06
N VAL A 36 5.93 5.11 -4.08
CA VAL A 36 6.88 4.48 -5.01
C VAL A 36 8.10 3.92 -4.28
N THR A 37 8.64 4.66 -3.31
CA THR A 37 9.77 4.19 -2.49
C THR A 37 9.39 3.02 -1.60
N ALA A 38 8.20 3.06 -0.97
CA ALA A 38 7.70 1.96 -0.15
C ALA A 38 7.47 0.69 -0.97
N VAL A 39 6.88 0.80 -2.17
CA VAL A 39 6.70 -0.34 -3.08
C VAL A 39 8.05 -0.89 -3.53
N ALA A 40 9.03 -0.04 -3.85
CA ALA A 40 10.37 -0.51 -4.21
C ALA A 40 11.02 -1.34 -3.08
N ARG A 41 10.89 -0.91 -1.82
CA ARG A 41 11.38 -1.66 -0.65
C ARG A 41 10.68 -3.00 -0.50
N PHE A 42 9.35 -3.03 -0.65
CA PHE A 42 8.56 -4.25 -0.66
C PHE A 42 9.00 -5.21 -1.78
N ARG A 43 9.19 -4.71 -3.01
CA ARG A 43 9.61 -5.51 -4.17
C ARG A 43 11.00 -6.11 -4.02
N SER A 44 11.88 -5.47 -3.27
CA SER A 44 13.24 -5.95 -2.99
C SER A 44 13.36 -6.76 -1.69
N ALA A 45 12.27 -6.91 -0.94
CA ALA A 45 12.27 -7.61 0.32
C ALA A 45 12.58 -9.09 0.11
N ASP A 46 13.40 -9.68 0.97
CA ASP A 46 13.48 -11.13 1.08
C ASP A 46 12.17 -11.70 1.69
N ASN A 47 12.01 -13.01 1.62
CA ASN A 47 10.80 -13.68 2.12
C ASN A 47 10.58 -13.46 3.64
N ALA A 48 11.65 -13.37 4.45
CA ALA A 48 11.50 -13.16 5.89
C ALA A 48 11.06 -11.72 6.22
N SER A 49 11.51 -10.74 5.45
CA SER A 49 11.15 -9.33 5.63
C SER A 49 9.85 -8.92 4.92
N THR A 50 9.38 -9.72 3.95
CA THR A 50 8.16 -9.43 3.16
C THR A 50 6.94 -9.04 4.01
N PRO A 51 6.54 -9.78 5.06
CA PRO A 51 5.38 -9.40 5.87
C PRO A 51 5.52 -8.02 6.51
N ALA A 52 6.71 -7.68 7.01
CA ALA A 52 6.96 -6.38 7.62
C ALA A 52 6.94 -5.25 6.57
N MET A 53 7.45 -5.51 5.37
CA MET A 53 7.45 -4.51 4.28
C MET A 53 6.05 -4.25 3.73
N VAL A 54 5.16 -5.25 3.74
CA VAL A 54 3.75 -5.07 3.37
C VAL A 54 3.03 -4.17 4.38
N GLU A 55 3.23 -4.39 5.69
CA GLU A 55 2.67 -3.51 6.72
C GLU A 55 3.22 -2.08 6.61
N ALA A 56 4.51 -1.92 6.33
CA ALA A 56 5.10 -0.60 6.09
C ALA A 56 4.53 0.10 4.86
N LEU A 57 4.30 -0.64 3.75
CA LEU A 57 3.64 -0.11 2.56
C LEU A 57 2.19 0.31 2.87
N LYS A 58 1.45 -0.51 3.60
CA LYS A 58 0.08 -0.21 4.04
C LYS A 58 0.00 1.03 4.91
N ALA A 59 0.96 1.21 5.80
CA ALA A 59 1.08 2.38 6.67
C ALA A 59 1.56 3.64 5.94
N THR A 60 1.96 3.55 4.66
CA THR A 60 2.43 4.70 3.91
C THR A 60 1.28 5.69 3.68
N PRO A 61 1.41 6.94 4.14
CA PRO A 61 0.36 7.94 3.99
C PRO A 61 0.18 8.29 2.51
N CYS A 62 -1.07 8.54 2.14
CA CYS A 62 -1.45 9.04 0.84
C CYS A 62 -2.73 9.87 0.99
N THR A 63 -2.86 10.90 0.18
CA THR A 63 -4.04 11.77 0.16
C THR A 63 -4.70 11.80 -1.22
N ALA A 64 -3.91 11.75 -2.29
CA ALA A 64 -4.40 11.68 -3.66
C ALA A 64 -4.98 10.29 -3.97
N PHE A 65 -6.16 10.27 -4.60
CA PHE A 65 -6.90 9.03 -4.88
C PHE A 65 -6.09 8.00 -5.68
N ASP A 66 -5.39 8.42 -6.73
CA ASP A 66 -4.58 7.54 -7.57
C ASP A 66 -3.33 7.01 -6.88
N VAL A 67 -2.72 7.82 -6.02
CA VAL A 67 -1.61 7.40 -5.15
C VAL A 67 -2.08 6.34 -4.15
N CYS A 68 -3.20 6.59 -3.48
CA CYS A 68 -3.80 5.62 -2.56
C CYS A 68 -4.23 4.33 -3.25
N LYS A 69 -4.88 4.43 -4.41
CA LYS A 69 -5.27 3.27 -5.21
C LYS A 69 -4.07 2.42 -5.58
N THR A 70 -2.96 3.04 -6.00
CA THR A 70 -1.73 2.33 -6.33
C THR A 70 -1.14 1.63 -5.12
N ARG A 71 -1.07 2.31 -3.97
CA ARG A 71 -0.66 1.71 -2.69
C ARG A 71 -1.52 0.48 -2.40
N ASP A 72 -2.84 0.62 -2.43
CA ASP A 72 -3.77 -0.43 -2.03
C ASP A 72 -3.74 -1.64 -2.97
N ASP A 73 -3.64 -1.42 -4.29
CA ASP A 73 -3.47 -2.51 -5.28
C ASP A 73 -2.13 -3.27 -5.04
N CYS A 74 -1.05 -2.54 -4.72
CA CYS A 74 0.23 -3.16 -4.36
C CYS A 74 0.20 -3.87 -2.99
N VAL A 75 -0.52 -3.32 -2.00
CA VAL A 75 -0.72 -3.95 -0.68
C VAL A 75 -1.48 -5.26 -0.83
N ALA A 76 -2.57 -5.30 -1.61
CA ALA A 76 -3.34 -6.53 -1.82
C ALA A 76 -2.48 -7.67 -2.39
N THR A 77 -1.57 -7.32 -3.30
CA THR A 77 -0.57 -8.25 -3.87
C THR A 77 0.42 -8.75 -2.81
N GLY A 78 0.92 -7.83 -1.99
CA GLY A 78 1.83 -8.14 -0.90
C GLY A 78 1.20 -8.96 0.23
N GLU A 79 -0.04 -8.67 0.62
CA GLU A 79 -0.76 -9.38 1.68
C GLU A 79 -0.97 -10.86 1.33
N ALA A 80 -1.30 -11.16 0.07
CA ALA A 80 -1.39 -12.56 -0.40
C ALA A 80 -0.05 -13.29 -0.23
N THR A 81 1.04 -12.66 -0.67
CA THR A 81 2.40 -13.22 -0.56
C THR A 81 2.81 -13.39 0.91
N ALA A 82 2.59 -12.38 1.75
CA ALA A 82 2.92 -12.42 3.17
C ALA A 82 2.14 -13.52 3.91
N LYS A 83 0.85 -13.71 3.60
CA LYS A 83 0.04 -14.80 4.14
C LYS A 83 0.58 -16.16 3.71
N ALA A 84 0.94 -16.32 2.43
CA ALA A 84 1.51 -17.56 1.94
C ALA A 84 2.82 -17.94 2.65
N LEU A 85 3.71 -16.96 2.86
CA LEU A 85 4.97 -17.16 3.55
C LEU A 85 4.78 -17.56 5.01
N ARG A 86 3.76 -17.02 5.70
CA ARG A 86 3.39 -17.47 7.05
C ARG A 86 2.91 -18.92 7.05
N LEU A 87 2.02 -19.29 6.12
CA LEU A 87 1.55 -20.68 5.98
C LEU A 87 2.68 -21.65 5.67
N LYS A 88 3.62 -21.26 4.79
CA LYS A 88 4.81 -22.06 4.51
C LYS A 88 5.64 -22.30 5.78
N THR A 89 5.89 -21.27 6.59
CA THR A 89 6.59 -21.41 7.87
C THR A 89 5.85 -22.36 8.82
N GLU A 90 4.51 -22.27 8.91
CA GLU A 90 3.72 -23.19 9.73
C GLU A 90 3.82 -24.65 9.23
N VAL A 91 3.81 -24.87 7.92
CA VAL A 91 3.99 -26.19 7.32
C VAL A 91 5.38 -26.74 7.60
N GLU A 92 6.44 -25.96 7.40
CA GLU A 92 7.82 -26.36 7.71
C GLU A 92 7.99 -26.74 9.18
N GLN A 93 7.39 -25.97 10.10
CA GLN A 93 7.39 -26.29 11.53
C GLN A 93 6.62 -27.58 11.83
N GLY A 94 5.44 -27.76 11.23
CA GLY A 94 4.62 -28.97 11.40
C GLY A 94 5.32 -30.23 10.87
N LEU A 95 5.96 -30.16 9.71
CA LEU A 95 6.75 -31.24 9.14
C LEU A 95 7.94 -31.59 10.04
N GLY A 96 8.67 -30.58 10.52
CA GLY A 96 9.76 -30.80 11.47
C GLY A 96 9.30 -31.42 12.80
N ALA A 97 8.07 -31.13 13.25
CA ALA A 97 7.48 -31.75 14.43
C ALA A 97 7.05 -33.21 14.18
N LEU A 98 6.55 -33.54 12.98
CA LEU A 98 6.26 -34.92 12.57
C LEU A 98 7.53 -35.77 12.50
N GLU A 99 8.61 -35.23 11.93
CA GLU A 99 9.91 -35.89 11.85
C GLU A 99 10.50 -36.18 13.23
N LYS A 100 10.35 -35.24 14.17
CA LYS A 100 10.79 -35.41 15.57
C LYS A 100 9.85 -36.28 16.41
N GLY A 101 8.70 -36.69 15.87
CA GLY A 101 7.66 -37.42 16.60
C GLY A 101 6.97 -36.61 17.70
N THR A 102 7.13 -35.28 17.71
CA THR A 102 6.47 -34.38 18.67
C THR A 102 5.05 -34.00 18.22
N LEU A 103 4.72 -34.26 16.96
CA LEU A 103 3.36 -34.16 16.41
C LEU A 103 2.88 -35.55 16.00
N ALA A 104 1.68 -35.94 16.42
CA ALA A 104 1.08 -37.22 16.02
C ALA A 104 0.56 -37.15 14.58
N LYS A 105 0.85 -38.18 13.77
CA LYS A 105 0.53 -38.19 12.32
C LYS A 105 -0.96 -38.14 12.02
N ASP A 106 -1.77 -38.66 12.92
CA ASP A 106 -3.23 -38.71 12.85
C ASP A 106 -3.88 -37.51 13.55
N SER A 107 -3.10 -36.59 14.14
CA SER A 107 -3.66 -35.41 14.79
C SER A 107 -4.33 -34.48 13.77
N PRO A 108 -5.37 -33.73 14.18
CA PRO A 108 -5.99 -32.72 13.31
C PRO A 108 -4.98 -31.74 12.73
N GLU A 109 -4.00 -31.32 13.52
CA GLU A 109 -2.97 -30.36 13.10
C GLU A 109 -2.08 -30.93 11.99
N ALA A 110 -1.73 -32.22 12.04
CA ALA A 110 -0.97 -32.89 10.99
C ALA A 110 -1.79 -33.04 9.69
N GLN A 111 -3.09 -33.33 9.83
CA GLN A 111 -4.01 -33.47 8.68
C GLN A 111 -4.29 -32.13 7.97
N GLU A 112 -4.11 -31.00 8.64
CA GLU A 112 -4.29 -29.67 8.05
C GLU A 112 -3.06 -29.17 7.29
N LEU A 113 -1.86 -29.76 7.48
CA LEU A 113 -0.64 -29.31 6.80
C LEU A 113 -0.74 -29.29 5.26
N PRO A 114 -1.28 -30.33 4.59
CA PRO A 114 -1.44 -30.30 3.13
C PRO A 114 -2.36 -29.16 2.67
N LYS A 115 -3.48 -28.91 3.37
CA LYS A 115 -4.41 -27.83 3.03
C LYS A 115 -3.76 -26.45 3.18
N LYS A 116 -2.93 -26.27 4.21
CA LYS A 116 -2.15 -25.03 4.39
C LYS A 116 -1.14 -24.83 3.26
N LEU A 117 -0.53 -25.91 2.77
CA LEU A 117 0.39 -25.86 1.63
C LEU A 117 -0.35 -25.48 0.34
N ASP A 118 -1.48 -26.12 0.04
CA ASP A 118 -2.32 -25.78 -1.12
C ASP A 118 -2.77 -24.30 -1.08
N GLU A 119 -3.17 -23.82 0.09
CA GLU A 119 -3.53 -22.41 0.30
C GLU A 119 -2.34 -21.47 0.09
N ALA A 120 -1.15 -21.84 0.59
CA ALA A 120 0.06 -21.06 0.38
C ALA A 120 0.42 -20.96 -1.11
N GLU A 121 0.35 -22.06 -1.86
CA GLU A 121 0.62 -22.07 -3.30
C GLU A 121 -0.36 -21.18 -4.06
N ARG A 122 -1.66 -21.27 -3.74
CA ARG A 122 -2.70 -20.41 -4.33
C ARG A 122 -2.41 -18.93 -4.09
N LEU A 123 -2.04 -18.58 -2.86
CA LEU A 123 -1.73 -17.20 -2.46
C LEU A 123 -0.44 -16.69 -3.09
N LEU A 124 0.60 -17.53 -3.24
CA LEU A 124 1.82 -17.17 -3.97
C LEU A 124 1.51 -16.89 -5.44
N LYS A 125 0.68 -17.71 -6.07
CA LYS A 125 0.23 -17.49 -7.44
C LYS A 125 -0.53 -16.17 -7.57
N GLN A 126 -1.49 -15.91 -6.67
CA GLN A 126 -2.22 -14.64 -6.64
C GLN A 126 -1.28 -13.44 -6.45
N GLY A 127 -0.33 -13.53 -5.53
CA GLY A 127 0.69 -12.51 -5.33
C GLY A 127 1.54 -12.28 -6.59
N HIS A 128 1.98 -13.35 -7.24
CA HIS A 128 2.76 -13.26 -8.47
C HIS A 128 1.97 -12.59 -9.62
N GLU A 129 0.73 -13.00 -9.84
CA GLU A 129 -0.14 -12.43 -10.87
C GLU A 129 -0.48 -10.95 -10.59
N GLY A 130 -0.60 -10.56 -9.33
CA GLY A 130 -0.85 -9.17 -8.92
C GLY A 130 0.33 -8.21 -9.14
N LEU A 131 1.58 -8.74 -9.16
CA LEU A 131 2.77 -7.90 -9.28
C LEU A 131 2.82 -7.08 -10.57
N ALA A 132 2.40 -7.67 -11.69
CA ALA A 132 2.38 -6.97 -12.98
C ALA A 132 1.49 -5.71 -12.92
N LYS A 133 0.32 -5.84 -12.29
CA LYS A 133 -0.61 -4.71 -12.12
C LYS A 133 -0.04 -3.65 -11.17
N CYS A 134 0.56 -4.06 -10.05
CA CYS A 134 1.24 -3.14 -9.14
C CYS A 134 2.37 -2.36 -9.86
N ASP A 135 3.21 -3.06 -10.61
CA ASP A 135 4.31 -2.45 -11.37
C ASP A 135 3.79 -1.45 -12.41
N GLU A 136 2.70 -1.77 -13.12
CA GLU A 136 2.07 -0.84 -14.07
C GLU A 136 1.59 0.45 -13.40
N GLN A 137 0.89 0.34 -12.27
CA GLN A 137 0.39 1.50 -11.51
C GLN A 137 1.54 2.36 -10.98
N VAL A 138 2.60 1.74 -10.46
CA VAL A 138 3.80 2.43 -10.01
C VAL A 138 4.46 3.21 -11.17
N GLN A 139 4.57 2.60 -12.35
CA GLN A 139 5.12 3.28 -13.52
C GLN A 139 4.22 4.41 -14.01
N ALA A 140 2.90 4.28 -13.90
CA ALA A 140 1.96 5.35 -14.20
C ALA A 140 2.13 6.55 -13.25
N LEU A 141 2.24 6.30 -11.93
CA LEU A 141 2.53 7.35 -10.94
C LEU A 141 3.86 8.06 -11.23
N LYS A 142 4.91 7.29 -11.55
CA LYS A 142 6.23 7.84 -11.91
C LYS A 142 6.17 8.81 -13.08
N ARG A 143 5.47 8.42 -14.15
CA ARG A 143 5.25 9.28 -15.32
C ARG A 143 4.44 10.53 -14.98
N LYS A 144 3.33 10.37 -14.24
CA LYS A 144 2.43 11.49 -13.88
C LYS A 144 3.14 12.55 -13.04
N HIS A 145 3.88 12.13 -12.01
CA HIS A 145 4.51 13.03 -11.05
C HIS A 145 5.98 13.34 -11.34
N ARG A 146 6.54 12.80 -12.45
CA ARG A 146 7.94 12.95 -12.86
C ARG A 146 8.92 12.58 -11.72
N ILE A 147 8.80 11.34 -11.25
CA ILE A 147 9.62 10.72 -10.19
C ILE A 147 10.24 9.41 -10.65
#